data_AF-W7L808-F1
#
_entry.id   AF-W7L808-F1
#
_cell.length_a   1.000
_cell.length_b   1.000
_cell.length_c   1.000
_cell.angle_alpha   90.00
_cell.angle_beta   90.00
_cell.angle_gamma   90.00
#
_symmetry.space_group_name_H-M   'P 1'
#
loop_
_entity.id
_entity.type
_entity.pdbx_description
1 polymer ?
#
loop_
_entity_poly.entity_id
_entity_poly.type
_entity_poly.pdbx_seq_one_letter_code
_entity_poly.pdbx_strand_id
1 'polypeptide(L)'
;MDSGISITAEKLIDYTAKRASMIASKENLERIVGISSKQMAERAVDRVAFWLAETQNSLLYCKLCNRGPFTKKGLYLHLTRVHRQEIKTMLEEEIKRELKAVM
;
A
#
# COMPACT_ATOMS: atom_id res chain seq x y z
N MET A 1 -2.25 -22.43 -2.54
CA MET A 1 -0.88 -21.91 -2.75
C MET A 1 -0.77 -20.39 -2.54
N ASP A 2 -1.88 -19.66 -2.31
CA ASP A 2 -1.90 -18.19 -2.13
C ASP A 2 -1.70 -17.66 -0.70
N SER A 3 -1.62 -18.54 0.31
CA SER A 3 -1.66 -18.13 1.73
C SER A 3 -0.48 -17.22 2.13
N GLY A 4 0.72 -17.46 1.60
CA GLY A 4 1.90 -16.64 1.89
C GLY A 4 1.82 -15.22 1.30
N ILE A 5 1.26 -15.09 0.09
CA ILE A 5 1.04 -13.79 -0.56
C ILE A 5 0.00 -13.00 0.23
N SER A 6 -1.11 -13.64 0.61
CA SER A 6 -2.17 -12.97 1.38
C SER A 6 -1.68 -12.49 2.75
N ILE A 7 -0.88 -13.30 3.46
CA ILE A 7 -0.26 -12.89 4.73
C ILE A 7 0.68 -11.70 4.54
N THR A 8 1.49 -11.72 3.46
CA THR A 8 2.42 -10.62 3.17
C THR A 8 1.66 -9.33 2.82
N ALA A 9 0.63 -9.43 1.99
CA ALA A 9 -0.24 -8.30 1.64
C ALA A 9 -0.90 -7.70 2.88
N GLU A 10 -1.44 -8.54 3.78
CA GLU A 10 -2.06 -8.09 5.05
C GLU A 10 -1.10 -7.26 5.89
N LYS A 11 0.16 -7.71 6.01
CA LYS A 11 1.20 -7.00 6.77
C LYS A 11 1.61 -5.66 6.14
N LEU A 12 1.44 -5.51 4.83
CA LEU A 12 1.84 -4.32 4.07
C LEU A 12 0.75 -3.23 4.01
N ILE A 13 -0.50 -3.52 4.39
CA ILE A 13 -1.62 -2.56 4.29
C ILE A 13 -1.29 -1.23 5.00
N ASP A 14 -0.85 -1.30 6.25
CA ASP A 14 -0.55 -0.10 7.06
C ASP A 14 0.60 0.72 6.45
N TYR A 15 1.68 0.04 6.07
CA TYR A 15 2.84 0.68 5.45
C TYR A 15 2.46 1.36 4.12
N THR A 16 1.64 0.69 3.30
CA THR A 16 1.15 1.20 2.02
C THR A 16 0.24 2.41 2.20
N ALA A 17 -0.69 2.36 3.16
CA ALA A 17 -1.57 3.48 3.47
C ALA A 17 -0.79 4.70 3.97
N LYS A 18 0.25 4.49 4.79
CA LYS A 18 1.17 5.56 5.22
C LYS A 18 1.93 6.17 4.04
N ARG A 19 2.47 5.33 3.15
CA ARG A 19 3.15 5.75 1.91
C ARG A 19 2.23 6.61 1.05
N ALA A 20 1.02 6.14 0.74
CA ALA A 20 0.02 6.87 -0.03
C ALA A 20 -0.39 8.21 0.61
N SER A 21 -0.37 8.28 1.94
CA SER A 21 -0.77 9.47 2.70
C SER A 21 0.38 10.42 3.03
N MET A 22 1.57 10.19 2.47
CA MET A 22 2.79 10.97 2.76
C MET A 22 3.15 11.02 4.26
N ILE A 23 2.88 9.93 4.97
CA ILE A 23 3.26 9.71 6.38
C ILE A 23 4.49 8.81 6.41
N ALA A 24 5.52 9.23 7.14
CA ALA A 24 6.69 8.40 7.36
C ALA A 24 6.32 7.17 8.21
N SER A 25 6.69 5.98 7.73
CA SER A 25 6.60 4.77 8.56
C SER A 25 7.77 4.73 9.55
N LYS A 26 7.47 4.40 10.80
CA LYS A 26 8.51 4.09 11.81
C LYS A 26 9.07 2.68 11.65
N GLU A 27 8.33 1.80 10.98
CA GLU A 27 8.76 0.43 10.72
C GLU A 27 9.55 0.36 9.42
N ASN A 28 10.69 -0.31 9.47
CA ASN A 28 11.47 -0.64 8.29
C ASN A 28 10.80 -1.80 7.54
N LEU A 29 10.69 -1.66 6.21
CA LEU A 29 10.03 -2.66 5.36
C LEU A 29 10.65 -4.06 5.50
N GLU A 30 11.98 -4.13 5.69
CA GLU A 30 12.72 -5.37 5.94
C GLU A 30 12.23 -6.13 7.19
N ARG A 31 11.75 -5.42 8.22
CA ARG A 31 11.19 -6.05 9.42
C ARG A 31 9.81 -6.66 9.16
N ILE A 32 9.08 -6.14 8.18
CA ILE A 32 7.73 -6.59 7.83
C ILE A 32 7.79 -7.86 6.96
N VAL A 33 8.65 -7.85 5.92
CA VAL A 33 8.68 -8.89 4.87
C VAL A 33 9.98 -9.71 4.79
N GLY A 34 11.01 -9.35 5.56
CA GLY A 34 12.34 -9.94 5.45
C GLY A 34 13.21 -9.29 4.37
N ILE A 35 14.53 -9.44 4.50
CA ILE A 35 15.52 -8.79 3.61
C ILE A 35 15.37 -9.25 2.16
N SER A 36 15.17 -10.55 1.93
CA SER A 36 15.04 -11.14 0.60
C SER A 36 13.87 -10.58 -0.21
N SER A 37 12.79 -10.21 0.47
CA SER A 37 11.54 -9.75 -0.16
C SER A 37 11.42 -8.23 -0.20
N LYS A 38 12.37 -7.49 0.40
CA LYS A 38 12.31 -6.03 0.56
C LYS A 38 12.09 -5.30 -0.77
N GLN A 39 12.94 -5.56 -1.77
CA GLN A 39 12.88 -4.82 -3.04
C GLN A 39 11.56 -5.07 -3.78
N MET A 40 11.08 -6.31 -3.79
CA MET A 40 9.79 -6.68 -4.36
C MET A 40 8.65 -5.96 -3.63
N ALA A 41 8.65 -6.00 -2.29
CA ALA A 41 7.62 -5.34 -1.49
C ALA A 41 7.63 -3.82 -1.67
N GLU A 42 8.81 -3.20 -1.80
CA GLU A 42 8.94 -1.76 -2.04
C GLU A 42 8.30 -1.35 -3.36
N ARG A 43 8.58 -2.09 -4.45
CA ARG A 43 7.93 -1.85 -5.75
C ARG A 43 6.42 -2.05 -5.68
N ALA A 44 5.95 -3.12 -5.03
CA ALA A 44 4.52 -3.38 -4.89
C ALA A 44 3.81 -2.27 -4.10
N VAL A 45 4.40 -1.85 -2.97
CA VAL A 45 3.91 -0.74 -2.14
C VAL A 45 3.83 0.55 -2.95
N ASP A 46 4.89 0.91 -3.68
CA ASP A 46 4.94 2.18 -4.41
C ASP A 46 3.91 2.23 -5.53
N ARG A 47 3.73 1.12 -6.27
CA ARG A 47 2.69 1.04 -7.30
C ARG A 47 1.30 1.13 -6.69
N VAL A 48 1.00 0.37 -5.64
CA VAL A 48 -0.32 0.42 -5.00
C VAL A 48 -0.56 1.81 -4.42
N ALA A 49 0.40 2.39 -3.69
CA ALA A 49 0.27 3.72 -3.10
C ALA A 49 -0.05 4.81 -4.14
N PHE A 50 0.58 4.76 -5.31
CA PHE A 50 0.28 5.65 -6.44
C PHE A 50 -1.18 5.55 -6.92
N TRP A 51 -1.79 4.36 -6.82
CA TRP A 51 -3.19 4.14 -7.18
C TRP A 51 -4.19 4.48 -6.09
N LEU A 52 -3.75 4.63 -4.83
CA LEU A 52 -4.63 4.96 -3.71
C LEU A 52 -4.90 6.46 -3.56
N ALA A 53 -3.91 7.30 -3.89
CA ALA A 53 -3.95 8.71 -3.57
C ALA A 53 -3.57 9.61 -4.75
N GLU A 54 -4.24 10.74 -4.86
CA GLU A 54 -3.86 11.84 -5.75
C GLU A 54 -3.56 13.08 -4.91
N THR A 55 -2.61 13.90 -5.37
CA THR A 55 -2.33 15.21 -4.79
C THR A 55 -2.68 16.28 -5.80
N GLN A 56 -3.62 17.16 -5.44
CA GLN A 56 -4.00 18.33 -6.24
C GLN A 56 -3.85 19.58 -5.38
N ASN A 57 -3.02 20.55 -5.80
CA ASN A 57 -2.78 21.79 -5.04
C ASN A 57 -2.42 21.56 -3.56
N SER A 58 -1.57 20.56 -3.26
CA SER A 58 -1.20 20.13 -1.90
C SER A 58 -2.32 19.49 -1.06
N LEU A 59 -3.49 19.25 -1.63
CA LEU A 59 -4.60 18.51 -1.01
C LEU A 59 -4.59 17.05 -1.46
N LEU A 60 -4.93 16.14 -0.55
CA LEU A 60 -4.95 14.70 -0.81
C LEU A 60 -6.36 14.20 -1.10
N TYR A 61 -6.51 13.36 -2.13
CA TYR A 61 -7.77 12.75 -2.51
C TYR A 61 -7.60 11.22 -2.59
N CYS A 62 -8.65 10.49 -2.22
CA CYS A 62 -8.70 9.04 -2.37
C CYS A 62 -9.11 8.70 -3.80
N LYS A 63 -8.25 8.01 -4.56
CA LYS A 63 -8.53 7.60 -5.94
C LYS A 63 -9.48 6.41 -6.05
N LEU A 64 -9.68 5.66 -4.96
CA LEU A 64 -10.61 4.52 -4.95
C LEU A 64 -12.08 4.94 -4.94
N CYS A 65 -12.40 6.03 -4.24
CA CYS A 65 -13.77 6.52 -4.10
C CYS A 65 -13.98 8.00 -4.49
N ASN A 66 -12.93 8.65 -5.00
CA ASN A 66 -12.91 10.06 -5.40
C ASN A 66 -13.35 11.04 -4.29
N ARG A 67 -13.16 10.68 -3.03
CA ARG A 67 -13.44 11.56 -1.88
C ARG A 67 -12.22 12.40 -1.51
N GLY A 68 -12.49 13.56 -0.92
CA GLY A 68 -11.50 14.50 -0.40
C GLY A 68 -12.07 15.93 -0.36
N PRO A 69 -11.24 16.92 -0.03
CA PRO A 69 -9.82 16.80 0.32
C PRO A 69 -9.61 16.23 1.73
N PHE A 70 -8.52 15.50 1.92
CA PHE A 70 -8.10 14.95 3.20
C PHE A 70 -6.79 15.60 3.67
N THR A 71 -6.59 15.64 4.99
CA THR A 71 -5.25 15.79 5.58
C THR A 71 -4.48 14.47 5.43
N LYS A 72 -3.15 14.48 5.62
CA LYS A 72 -2.33 13.25 5.65
C LYS A 72 -2.91 12.18 6.59
N LYS A 73 -3.23 12.58 7.83
CA LYS A 73 -3.85 11.69 8.83
C LYS A 73 -5.25 11.26 8.41
N GLY A 74 -6.03 12.16 7.82
CA GLY A 74 -7.37 11.88 7.33
C GLY A 74 -7.38 10.81 6.23
N LEU A 75 -6.51 10.94 5.22
CA LEU A 75 -6.41 9.97 4.14
C LEU A 75 -5.96 8.60 4.66
N TYR A 76 -4.95 8.57 5.54
CA TYR A 76 -4.49 7.33 6.15
C TYR A 76 -5.62 6.60 6.90
N LEU A 77 -6.39 7.32 7.70
CA LEU A 77 -7.53 6.76 8.41
C LEU A 77 -8.63 6.29 7.46
N HIS A 78 -8.89 7.05 6.39
CA HIS A 78 -9.86 6.68 5.38
C HIS A 78 -9.45 5.37 4.67
N LEU A 79 -8.21 5.29 4.17
CA LEU A 79 -7.67 4.11 3.50
C LEU A 79 -7.72 2.86 4.40
N THR A 80 -7.27 2.98 5.66
CA THR A 80 -7.18 1.83 6.57
C THR A 80 -8.52 1.36 7.17
N ARG A 81 -9.55 2.22 7.20
CA ARG A 81 -10.87 1.89 7.76
C ARG A 81 -11.92 1.58 6.70
N VAL A 82 -11.83 2.22 5.53
CA VAL A 82 -12.84 2.09 4.46
C VAL A 82 -12.37 1.17 3.36
N HIS A 83 -11.11 1.28 2.94
CA HIS A 83 -10.58 0.57 1.76
C HIS A 83 -9.52 -0.48 2.10
N ARG A 84 -9.54 -1.01 3.33
CA ARG A 84 -8.53 -1.98 3.81
C ARG A 84 -8.45 -3.20 2.90
N GLN A 85 -9.61 -3.73 2.50
CA GLN A 85 -9.69 -4.96 1.73
C GLN A 85 -9.25 -4.75 0.28
N GLU A 86 -9.60 -3.61 -0.32
CA GLU A 86 -9.16 -3.23 -1.66
C GLU A 86 -7.64 -3.07 -1.71
N ILE A 87 -7.05 -2.40 -0.71
CA ILE A 87 -5.59 -2.28 -0.58
C ILE A 87 -4.94 -3.66 -0.52
N LYS A 88 -5.50 -4.58 0.28
CA LYS A 88 -5.00 -5.95 0.36
C LYS A 88 -5.05 -6.65 -0.99
N THR A 89 -6.18 -6.61 -1.69
CA THR A 89 -6.34 -7.24 -3.00
C THR A 89 -5.34 -6.67 -4.02
N MET A 90 -5.19 -5.34 -4.07
CA MET A 90 -4.21 -4.69 -4.95
C MET A 90 -2.77 -5.12 -4.64
N LEU A 91 -2.41 -5.26 -3.36
CA LEU A 91 -1.10 -5.77 -2.95
C LEU A 91 -0.91 -7.23 -3.33
N GLU A 92 -1.92 -8.09 -3.15
CA GLU A 92 -1.85 -9.49 -3.56
C GLU A 92 -1.61 -9.63 -5.07
N GLU A 93 -2.32 -8.85 -5.88
CA GLU A 93 -2.16 -8.81 -7.33
C GLU A 93 -0.76 -8.33 -7.75
N GLU A 94 -0.27 -7.27 -7.12
CA GLU A 94 1.04 -6.69 -7.47
C GLU A 94 2.19 -7.60 -7.02
N ILE A 95 2.10 -8.23 -5.84
CA ILE A 95 3.10 -9.22 -5.40
C ILE A 95 3.11 -10.42 -6.35
N LYS A 96 1.94 -10.92 -6.78
CA LYS A 96 1.84 -12.00 -7.78
C LYS A 96 2.50 -11.61 -9.10
N ARG A 97 2.30 -10.38 -9.55
CA ARG A 97 2.92 -9.84 -10.77
C ARG A 97 4.44 -9.79 -10.65
N GLU A 98 4.96 -9.27 -9.54
CA GLU A 98 6.40 -9.17 -9.32
C GLU A 98 7.08 -10.54 -9.24
N LEU A 99 6.45 -11.53 -8.59
CA LEU A 99 6.97 -12.91 -8.55
C LEU A 99 7.06 -13.54 -9.95
N LYS A 100 6.04 -13.33 -10.79
CA LYS A 100 6.04 -13.82 -12.18
C LYS A 100 7.10 -13.15 -13.06
N ALA A 101 7.54 -11.94 -12.73
CA ALA A 101 8.55 -11.23 -13.51
C ALA A 101 9.98 -11.74 -13.27
N VAL A 102 10.19 -12.51 -12.19
CA VAL A 102 11.49 -13.07 -11.79
C VAL A 102 11.62 -14.56 -12.17
N MET A 103 10.52 -15.19 -12.55
CA MET A 103 10.47 -16.57 -13.07
C MET A 103 10.57 -16.57 -14.59
#